data_AF-A0A066V4D6-F1
#
_entry.id   AF-A0A066V4D6-F1
#
_cell.length_a   1.000
_cell.length_b   1.000
_cell.length_c   1.000
_cell.angle_alpha   90.00
_cell.angle_beta   90.00
_cell.angle_gamma   90.00
#
_symmetry.space_group_name_H-M   'P 1'
#
loop_
_entity.id
_entity.type
_entity.pdbx_description
1 polymer ?
#
loop_
_entity_poly.entity_id
_entity_poly.type
_entity_poly.pdbx_seq_one_letter_code
_entity_poly.pdbx_strand_id
1 'polypeptide(L)' 'QGASDRLLGGSMLMTAAFIWTYYTIWALVTPFFSPDSAIHTYFPDRVWAVRIPAALLVFGLCTVGAFVGIIMQKEAKKK' A
#
# COMPACT_ATOMS: atom_id res chain seq x y z
N GLN A 1 -25.67 -17.46 3.28
CA GLN A 1 -24.89 -16.28 3.69
C GLN A 1 -23.39 -16.57 3.60
N GLY A 2 -22.84 -17.63 4.22
CA GLY A 2 -21.40 -17.93 4.16
C GLY A 2 -20.75 -18.26 2.80
N ALA A 3 -21.49 -18.55 1.72
CA ALA A 3 -20.91 -18.75 0.38
C ALA A 3 -20.52 -17.42 -0.28
N SER A 4 -21.31 -16.36 -0.07
CA SER A 4 -21.02 -15.02 -0.60
C SER A 4 -19.79 -14.40 0.08
N ASP A 5 -19.69 -14.56 1.40
CA ASP A 5 -18.56 -14.05 2.18
C ASP A 5 -17.25 -14.76 1.80
N ARG A 6 -17.31 -16.06 1.52
CA ARG A 6 -16.17 -16.85 1.04
C ARG A 6 -15.71 -16.43 -0.36
N LEU A 7 -16.65 -16.15 -1.26
CA LEU A 7 -16.33 -15.67 -2.61
C LEU A 7 -15.68 -14.28 -2.56
N LEU A 8 -16.23 -13.37 -1.74
CA LEU A 8 -15.66 -12.03 -1.55
C LEU A 8 -14.27 -12.10 -0.90
N GLY A 9 -14.09 -12.90 0.16
CA GLY A 9 -12.79 -13.10 0.78
C GLY A 9 -11.77 -13.68 -0.20
N GLY A 10 -12.19 -14.67 -1.01
CA GLY A 10 -11.35 -15.26 -2.06
C GLY A 10 -10.92 -14.26 -3.13
N SER A 11 -11.83 -13.40 -3.60
CA SER A 11 -11.51 -12.38 -4.60
C SER A 11 -10.58 -11.31 -4.04
N MET A 12 -10.76 -10.91 -2.77
CA MET A 12 -9.86 -9.97 -2.09
C MET A 12 -8.46 -10.57 -1.93
N LEU A 13 -8.34 -11.84 -1.55
CA LEU A 13 -7.05 -12.53 -1.44
C LEU A 13 -6.34 -12.65 -2.79
N MET A 14 -7.07 -13.03 -3.85
CA MET A 14 -6.50 -13.11 -5.19
C MET A 14 -6.01 -11.74 -5.67
N THR A 15 -6.77 -10.69 -5.42
CA THR A 15 -6.39 -9.31 -5.76
C THR A 15 -5.14 -8.88 -4.99
N ALA A 16 -5.09 -9.17 -3.69
CA ALA A 16 -3.93 -8.87 -2.85
C ALA A 16 -2.68 -9.63 -3.33
N ALA A 17 -2.80 -10.91 -3.65
CA ALA A 17 -1.71 -11.73 -4.17
C ALA A 17 -1.17 -11.20 -5.50
N PHE A 18 -2.05 -10.77 -6.40
CA PHE A 18 -1.67 -10.15 -7.67
C PHE A 18 -0.88 -8.86 -7.47
N ILE A 19 -1.41 -7.93 -6.65
CA ILE A 19 -0.75 -6.66 -6.35
C ILE A 19 0.61 -6.90 -5.69
N TRP A 20 0.67 -7.81 -4.71
CA TRP A 20 1.91 -8.17 -4.02
C TRP A 20 2.96 -8.73 -4.98
N THR A 21 2.57 -9.61 -5.90
CA THR A 21 3.48 -10.19 -6.89
C THR A 21 4.01 -9.12 -7.84
N TYR A 22 3.13 -8.27 -8.37
CA TYR A 22 3.52 -7.15 -9.24
C TYR A 22 4.52 -6.23 -8.54
N TYR A 23 4.25 -5.86 -7.29
CA TYR A 23 5.11 -4.97 -6.51
C TYR A 23 6.46 -5.63 -6.15
N THR A 24 6.45 -6.92 -5.83
CA THR A 24 7.67 -7.67 -5.50
C THR A 24 8.59 -7.76 -6.71
N ILE A 25 8.05 -8.07 -7.90
CA ILE A 25 8.82 -8.07 -9.14
C ILE A 25 9.35 -6.66 -9.43
N TRP A 26 8.49 -5.66 -9.32
CA TRP A 26 8.89 -4.27 -9.55
C TRP A 26 10.04 -3.83 -8.63
N ALA A 27 9.95 -4.09 -7.34
CA ALA A 27 10.93 -3.63 -6.37
C ALA A 27 12.22 -4.47 -6.38
N LEU A 28 12.11 -5.79 -6.46
CA LEU A 28 13.23 -6.72 -6.29
C LEU A 28 13.87 -7.16 -7.60
N VAL A 29 13.12 -7.30 -8.70
CA VAL A 29 13.65 -7.87 -9.96
C VAL A 29 14.21 -6.79 -10.88
N THR A 30 13.59 -5.62 -10.96
CA THR A 30 14.09 -4.52 -11.81
C THR A 30 15.52 -4.03 -11.55
N PRO A 31 16.15 -4.09 -10.35
CA PRO A 31 17.55 -3.68 -10.17
C PRO A 31 18.57 -4.58 -10.85
N PHE A 32 18.19 -5.79 -11.25
CA PHE A 32 19.10 -6.74 -11.89
C PHE A 32 19.18 -6.58 -13.41
N PHE A 33 18.33 -5.72 -14.00
CA PHE A 33 18.29 -5.47 -15.44
C PHE A 33 18.91 -4.12 -15.79
N SER A 34 19.53 -4.03 -16.97
CA SER A 34 20.08 -2.78 -17.49
C SER A 34 18.97 -1.77 -17.79
N PRO A 35 19.20 -0.45 -17.58
CA PRO A 35 18.20 0.60 -17.81
C PRO A 35 17.59 0.61 -19.22
N ASP A 36 18.34 0.19 -20.24
CA ASP A 36 17.87 0.14 -21.64
C ASP A 36 16.99 -1.08 -21.97
N SER A 37 16.77 -1.98 -21.00
CA SER A 37 15.97 -3.18 -21.22
C SER A 37 14.48 -2.87 -21.28
N ALA A 38 13.75 -3.56 -22.17
CA ALA A 38 12.32 -3.37 -22.38
C ALA A 38 11.47 -3.60 -21.11
N ILE A 39 12.02 -4.30 -20.11
CA ILE A 39 11.33 -4.58 -18.83
C ILE A 39 10.92 -3.28 -18.12
N HIS A 40 11.72 -2.21 -18.25
CA HIS A 40 11.44 -0.93 -17.61
C HIS A 40 10.21 -0.21 -18.16
N THR A 41 9.66 -0.64 -19.31
CA THR A 41 8.41 -0.09 -19.86
C THR A 41 7.15 -0.63 -19.16
N TYR A 42 7.26 -1.78 -18.50
CA TYR A 42 6.14 -2.41 -17.77
C TYR A 42 5.99 -1.92 -16.32
N PHE A 43 6.96 -1.14 -15.84
CA PHE A 43 7.04 -0.69 -14.46
C PHE A 43 7.24 0.82 -14.38
N PRO A 44 6.65 1.51 -13.39
CA PRO A 44 6.99 2.89 -13.13
C PRO A 44 8.45 3.04 -12.67
N ASP A 45 8.98 4.27 -12.71
CA ASP A 45 10.34 4.54 -12.25
C ASP A 45 10.61 3.98 -10.85
N ARG A 46 11.81 3.44 -10.66
CA ARG A 46 12.25 2.79 -9.41
C ARG A 46 11.99 3.64 -8.16
N VAL A 47 12.09 4.96 -8.29
CA VAL A 47 11.86 5.88 -7.17
C VAL A 47 10.46 5.73 -6.57
N TRP A 48 9.46 5.41 -7.38
CA TRP A 48 8.08 5.18 -6.91
C TRP A 48 7.91 3.87 -6.15
N ALA A 49 8.78 2.88 -6.37
CA ALA A 49 8.81 1.64 -5.59
C ALA A 49 9.20 1.87 -4.11
N VAL A 50 9.78 3.03 -3.79
CA VAL A 50 10.11 3.42 -2.40
C VAL A 50 9.13 4.47 -1.89
N ARG A 51 8.74 5.44 -2.73
CA ARG A 51 7.86 6.54 -2.34
C ARG A 51 6.45 6.07 -1.96
N ILE A 52 5.89 5.07 -2.64
CA ILE A 52 4.52 4.60 -2.36
C ILE A 52 4.41 4.05 -0.91
N PRO A 53 5.23 3.08 -0.47
CA PRO A 53 5.23 2.60 0.91
C PRO A 53 5.48 3.70 1.94
N ALA A 54 6.43 4.60 1.65
CA ALA A 54 6.72 5.73 2.53
C ALA A 54 5.51 6.67 2.67
N ALA A 55 4.85 7.01 1.57
CA ALA A 55 3.66 7.85 1.57
C ALA A 55 2.50 7.18 2.34
N LEU A 56 2.29 5.88 2.17
CA LEU A 56 1.29 5.12 2.92
C LEU A 56 1.57 5.13 4.43
N LEU A 57 2.83 4.97 4.83
CA LEU A 57 3.24 5.03 6.23
C LEU A 57 2.99 6.41 6.81
N VAL A 58 3.42 7.47 6.12
CA VAL A 58 3.19 8.85 6.55
C VAL A 58 1.70 9.14 6.65
N PHE A 59 0.91 8.74 5.66
CA PHE A 59 -0.54 8.90 5.67
C PHE A 59 -1.20 8.17 6.84
N GLY A 60 -0.78 6.92 7.11
CA GLY A 60 -1.25 6.16 8.26
C GLY A 60 -0.92 6.84 9.59
N LEU A 61 0.32 7.32 9.75
CA LEU A 61 0.75 8.03 10.95
C LEU A 61 -0.02 9.35 11.14
N CYS A 62 -0.21 10.13 10.07
CA CYS A 62 -1.01 11.34 10.08
C CYS A 62 -2.46 11.05 10.50
N THR A 63 -3.04 9.96 9.99
CA THR A 63 -4.40 9.55 10.32
C THR A 63 -4.53 9.20 11.81
N VAL A 64 -3.60 8.41 12.34
CA VAL A 64 -3.56 8.06 13.78
C VAL A 64 -3.36 9.32 14.64
N GLY A 65 -2.40 10.18 14.27
CA GLY A 65 -2.12 11.42 14.99
C GLY A 65 -3.32 12.37 15.01
N ALA A 66 -3.99 12.54 13.87
CA ALA A 66 -5.21 13.34 13.76
C ALA A 66 -6.34 12.78 14.63
N PHE A 67 -6.53 11.46 14.60
CA PHE A 67 -7.54 10.80 15.43
C PHE A 67 -7.29 11.06 16.92
N VAL A 68 -6.06 10.83 17.39
CA VAL A 68 -5.69 11.09 18.79
C VAL A 68 -5.88 12.57 19.16
N GLY A 69 -5.44 13.48 18.30
CA GLY A 69 -5.60 14.93 18.51
C GLY A 69 -7.07 15.34 18.64
N ILE A 70 -7.96 14.80 17.81
CA ILE A 70 -9.40 15.04 17.88
C ILE A 70 -9.98 14.55 19.21
N ILE A 71 -9.57 13.37 19.69
CA ILE A 71 -10.05 12.82 20.97
C ILE A 71 -9.56 13.69 22.14
N MET A 72 -8.29 14.09 22.15
CA MET A 72 -7.74 14.97 23.19
C MET A 72 -8.47 16.31 23.27
N GLN A 73 -8.77 16.92 22.12
CA GLN A 73 -9.55 18.17 22.07
C GLN A 73 -10.97 18.00 22.61
N LYS A 74 -11.62 16.86 22.34
CA LYS A 74 -12.97 16.58 22.87
C LYS A 74 -12.96 16.40 24.39
N GLU A 75 -12.01 15.64 24.92
CA GLU A 75 -11.86 15.43 26.36
C GLU A 75 -11.52 16.73 27.10
N ALA A 76 -10.65 17.56 26.53
CA ALA A 76 -10.29 18.87 27.11
C ALA A 76 -11.46 19.86 27.16
N LYS A 77 -12.43 19.76 26.23
CA LYS A 77 -13.64 20.59 26.22
C LYS A 77 -14.74 20.08 27.18
N LYS A 78 -14.62 18.83 27.65
CA LYS A 78 -15.59 18.19 28.54
C LYS A 78 -15.22 18.37 30.02
N LYS A 79 -13.94 18.59 30.31
CA LYS A 79 -13.46 19.11 31.60
C LYS A 79 -13.76 20.60 31.71
#